data_AF-A0A7S4QP69-F1
#
_entry.id   AF-A0A7S4QP69-F1
#
_cell.length_a   1.000
_cell.length_b   1.000
_cell.length_c   1.000
_cell.angle_alpha   90.00
_cell.angle_beta   90.00
_cell.angle_gamma   90.00
#
_symmetry.space_group_name_H-M   'P 1'
#
loop_
_entity.id
_entity.type
_entity.pdbx_description
1 polymer ?
#
loop_
_entity_poly.entity_id
_entity_poly.type
_entity_poly.pdbx_seq_one_letter_code
_entity_poly.pdbx_strand_id
1 'polypeptide(L)'
;AVSRQPGRLRSNSKGLASRAAGAMDSLLCKLSAVRAGRTAPEFSPCPPGPHAAGYSDEEDEEELAERRHHYQAAVVQRRREPRDPVKVLPQPPSEQIRPDCLERRHQEGAEAAAEAAYRQRHALLVQRGLRYVSAPKGPVTALTDGCMEAKGRLRHGMPVRQLAVSGSHSKVIYEGQLEGVWIPSSCLMIEPPSRLVTAKPCQTTGLRTARLAEPKAQQGRSEEEEEEVDPALLPADAPPDHIAHARCRFNGTHQNPLVSFRFDGIPFQTTVGATRSRRAAEVIARACWLRFEKGWSKDEVLNFRNECYDHLKSRSPAKRPRIEIGKVCVPETPPATHLLESPLTSS
;
A
#
# COMPACT_ATOMS: atom_id res chain seq x y z
N ALA A 1 66.82 24.33 -25.94
CA ALA A 1 65.36 24.42 -25.74
C ALA A 1 64.88 23.18 -24.99
N VAL A 2 63.84 23.31 -24.17
CA VAL A 2 63.28 22.33 -23.22
C VAL A 2 63.94 22.34 -21.83
N SER A 3 63.51 23.31 -21.03
CA SER A 3 63.68 23.36 -19.57
C SER A 3 62.47 22.68 -18.92
N ARG A 4 62.70 21.60 -18.15
CA ARG A 4 61.66 20.89 -17.38
C ARG A 4 61.60 21.47 -15.98
N GLN A 5 60.46 22.02 -15.57
CA GLN A 5 60.17 22.34 -14.17
C GLN A 5 59.41 21.19 -13.50
N PRO A 6 59.72 20.84 -12.24
CA PRO A 6 58.94 19.89 -11.47
C PRO A 6 57.72 20.57 -10.81
N GLY A 7 56.54 19.98 -11.05
CA GLY A 7 55.27 20.42 -10.48
C GLY A 7 55.18 20.17 -8.97
N ARG A 8 54.80 21.21 -8.23
CA ARG A 8 54.46 21.22 -6.81
C ARG A 8 53.28 20.29 -6.51
N LEU A 9 53.50 19.34 -5.60
CA LEU A 9 52.44 18.67 -4.85
C LEU A 9 51.95 19.61 -3.74
N ARG A 10 50.68 20.03 -3.80
CA ARG A 10 50.00 20.71 -2.69
C ARG A 10 49.35 19.67 -1.77
N SER A 11 49.89 19.55 -0.57
CA SER A 11 49.29 18.86 0.57
C SER A 11 48.22 19.75 1.21
N ASN A 12 46.95 19.33 1.14
CA ASN A 12 45.85 19.88 1.94
C ASN A 12 45.52 18.89 3.05
N SER A 13 46.19 19.01 4.19
CA SER A 13 45.93 18.23 5.40
C SER A 13 45.89 19.15 6.62
N LYS A 14 44.86 20.00 6.72
CA LYS A 14 44.52 20.72 7.97
C LYS A 14 43.01 20.93 8.01
N GLY A 15 42.35 20.38 9.05
CA GLY A 15 41.01 20.82 9.42
C GLY A 15 39.97 19.76 9.77
N LEU A 16 40.31 18.64 10.38
CA LEU A 16 39.33 17.72 10.99
C LEU A 16 39.84 17.22 12.35
N ALA A 17 40.01 18.14 13.30
CA ALA A 17 40.34 17.80 14.69
C ALA A 17 39.81 18.89 15.64
N SER A 18 38.48 18.98 15.80
CA SER A 18 37.88 19.81 16.88
C SER A 18 36.36 19.61 17.06
N ARG A 19 35.80 18.41 16.89
CA ARG A 19 34.35 18.18 17.12
C ARG A 19 33.97 16.81 17.71
N ALA A 20 34.76 16.29 18.64
CA ALA A 20 34.50 14.99 19.29
C ALA A 20 34.69 14.99 20.82
N ALA A 21 34.43 16.11 21.51
CA ALA A 21 34.58 16.21 22.97
C ALA A 21 33.38 16.88 23.67
N GLY A 22 32.15 16.64 23.21
CA GLY A 22 30.96 17.28 23.81
C GLY A 22 29.68 16.45 23.81
N ALA A 23 29.76 15.12 23.62
CA ALA A 23 28.56 14.28 23.46
C ALA A 23 28.46 13.11 24.48
N MET A 24 29.31 13.07 25.51
CA MET A 24 29.31 11.98 26.51
C MET A 24 28.75 12.39 27.88
N ASP A 25 28.66 13.68 28.22
CA ASP A 25 28.15 14.11 29.54
C ASP A 25 26.61 14.21 29.64
N SER A 26 25.88 14.12 28.52
CA SER A 26 24.41 14.21 28.55
C SER A 26 23.69 12.88 28.84
N LEU A 27 24.39 11.74 28.82
CA LEU A 27 23.78 10.42 29.04
C LEU A 27 23.94 9.90 30.47
N LEU A 28 24.90 10.41 31.25
CA LEU A 28 25.08 10.02 32.65
C LEU A 28 24.15 10.78 33.62
N CYS A 29 23.57 11.91 33.23
CA CYS A 29 22.63 12.66 34.08
C CYS A 29 21.18 12.11 34.05
N LYS A 30 20.84 11.21 33.11
CA LYS A 30 19.48 10.64 33.01
C LYS A 30 19.29 9.30 33.73
N LEU A 31 20.36 8.69 34.26
CA LEU A 31 20.28 7.40 34.99
C LEU A 31 20.21 7.56 36.52
N SER A 32 20.32 8.78 37.06
CA SER A 32 20.28 9.03 38.51
C SER A 32 18.88 9.38 39.06
N ALA A 33 17.85 9.47 38.22
CA ALA A 33 16.51 9.92 38.62
C ALA A 33 15.48 8.78 38.87
N VAL A 34 15.90 7.52 38.93
CA VAL A 34 15.01 6.35 39.12
C VAL A 34 14.97 5.84 40.58
N ARG A 35 15.51 6.61 41.54
CA ARG A 35 15.57 6.17 42.95
C ARG A 35 15.03 7.20 43.96
N ALA A 36 13.87 7.76 43.67
CA ALA A 36 13.06 8.46 44.68
C ALA A 36 11.62 7.92 44.60
N GLY A 37 11.17 7.35 45.72
CA GLY A 37 9.92 6.63 45.86
C GLY A 37 8.71 7.39 45.32
N ARG A 38 7.94 6.70 44.47
CA ARG A 38 6.54 7.01 44.24
C ARG A 38 5.72 5.92 44.91
N THR A 39 5.00 6.34 45.94
CA THR A 39 3.89 5.61 46.55
C THR A 39 2.90 5.18 45.47
N ALA A 40 2.45 3.93 45.57
CA ALA A 40 1.46 3.34 44.67
C ALA A 40 0.14 4.12 44.78
N PRO A 41 -0.55 4.41 43.66
CA PRO A 41 -1.93 4.91 43.73
C PRO A 41 -2.86 3.77 44.19
N GLU A 42 -3.62 4.04 45.24
CA GLU A 42 -4.74 3.19 45.69
C GLU A 42 -5.71 2.97 44.52
N PHE A 43 -5.92 1.69 44.17
CA PHE A 43 -6.96 1.26 43.26
C PHE A 43 -8.31 1.40 43.96
N SER A 44 -9.10 2.38 43.54
CA SER A 44 -10.51 2.48 43.89
C SER A 44 -11.31 1.40 43.12
N PRO A 45 -12.08 0.53 43.80
CA PRO A 45 -12.86 -0.51 43.13
C PRO A 45 -14.03 0.09 42.33
N CYS A 46 -14.13 -0.30 41.06
CA CYS A 46 -15.23 0.09 40.17
C CYS A 46 -16.59 -0.40 40.72
N PRO A 47 -17.67 0.39 40.54
CA PRO A 47 -19.01 -0.03 40.93
C PRO A 47 -19.52 -1.20 40.05
N PRO A 48 -20.33 -2.11 40.62
CA PRO A 48 -20.92 -3.21 39.87
C PRO A 48 -21.91 -2.67 38.82
N GLY A 49 -21.74 -3.11 37.59
CA GLY A 49 -22.61 -2.76 36.45
C GLY A 49 -24.01 -3.37 36.59
N PRO A 50 -25.00 -2.79 35.89
CA PRO A 50 -26.40 -3.20 35.98
C PRO A 50 -26.58 -4.65 35.53
N HIS A 51 -27.25 -5.43 36.37
CA HIS A 51 -27.63 -6.81 36.11
C HIS A 51 -28.33 -6.95 34.74
N ALA A 52 -27.80 -7.84 33.90
CA ALA A 52 -28.43 -8.28 32.67
C ALA A 52 -29.78 -8.94 33.02
N ALA A 53 -30.87 -8.30 32.62
CA ALA A 53 -32.18 -8.92 32.62
C ALA A 53 -32.15 -10.11 31.66
N GLY A 54 -32.60 -11.28 32.15
CA GLY A 54 -32.68 -12.51 31.37
C GLY A 54 -33.52 -12.30 30.12
N TYR A 55 -32.87 -12.48 28.97
CA TYR A 55 -33.52 -12.57 27.67
C TYR A 55 -33.95 -14.04 27.52
N SER A 56 -35.26 -14.27 27.44
CA SER A 56 -35.85 -15.59 27.30
C SER A 56 -35.73 -16.01 25.83
N ASP A 57 -34.82 -16.94 25.52
CA ASP A 57 -34.55 -17.46 24.16
C ASP A 57 -35.75 -18.19 23.48
N GLU A 58 -36.92 -18.26 24.12
CA GLU A 58 -38.06 -19.02 23.60
C GLU A 58 -38.91 -18.25 22.58
N GLU A 59 -38.90 -16.92 22.59
CA GLU A 59 -39.70 -16.11 21.65
C GLU A 59 -39.09 -16.05 20.24
N ASP A 60 -37.77 -16.30 20.09
CA ASP A 60 -37.08 -16.19 18.80
C ASP A 60 -37.24 -17.44 17.90
N GLU A 61 -37.52 -18.63 18.45
CA GLU A 61 -37.75 -19.85 17.66
C GLU A 61 -39.09 -19.82 16.92
N GLU A 62 -40.14 -19.26 17.55
CA GLU A 62 -41.47 -19.16 16.94
C GLU A 62 -41.49 -18.14 15.79
N GLU A 63 -40.84 -16.97 15.94
CA GLU A 63 -40.70 -16.00 14.84
C GLU A 63 -39.90 -16.59 13.66
N LEU A 64 -38.88 -17.39 13.95
CA LEU A 64 -38.08 -18.05 12.90
C LEU A 64 -38.89 -19.11 12.14
N ALA A 65 -39.76 -19.84 12.83
CA ALA A 65 -40.67 -20.83 12.23
C ALA A 65 -41.71 -20.16 11.32
N GLU A 66 -42.30 -19.05 11.77
CA GLU A 66 -43.24 -18.27 10.95
C GLU A 66 -42.57 -17.70 9.68
N ARG A 67 -41.34 -17.17 9.81
CA ARG A 67 -40.56 -16.70 8.65
C ARG A 67 -40.26 -17.80 7.64
N ARG A 68 -39.94 -19.02 8.10
CA ARG A 68 -39.72 -20.18 7.20
C ARG A 68 -40.99 -20.56 6.48
N HIS A 69 -42.14 -20.57 7.17
CA HIS A 69 -43.42 -20.88 6.56
C HIS A 69 -43.81 -19.82 5.51
N HIS A 70 -43.60 -18.53 5.82
CA HIS A 70 -43.85 -17.43 4.89
C HIS A 70 -42.97 -17.50 3.65
N TYR A 71 -41.68 -17.85 3.81
CA TYR A 71 -40.77 -18.03 2.69
C TYR A 71 -41.18 -19.21 1.79
N GLN A 72 -41.57 -20.35 2.37
CA GLN A 72 -42.05 -21.50 1.60
C GLN A 72 -43.35 -21.19 0.84
N ALA A 73 -44.29 -20.46 1.46
CA ALA A 73 -45.51 -20.01 0.80
C ALA A 73 -45.21 -19.07 -0.38
N ALA A 74 -44.27 -18.13 -0.24
CA ALA A 74 -43.88 -17.20 -1.30
C ALA A 74 -43.22 -17.90 -2.50
N VAL A 75 -42.39 -18.92 -2.26
CA VAL A 75 -41.76 -19.72 -3.33
C VAL A 75 -42.81 -20.52 -4.12
N VAL A 76 -43.85 -21.03 -3.45
CA VAL A 76 -44.95 -21.75 -4.10
C VAL A 76 -45.84 -20.81 -4.90
N GLN A 77 -46.12 -19.59 -4.39
CA GLN A 77 -46.91 -18.60 -5.13
C GLN A 77 -46.21 -18.13 -6.42
N ARG A 78 -44.88 -17.91 -6.41
CA ARG A 78 -44.13 -17.57 -7.63
C ARG A 78 -44.16 -18.63 -8.73
N ARG A 79 -44.48 -19.89 -8.40
CA ARG A 79 -44.67 -20.95 -9.40
C ARG A 79 -46.07 -20.99 -10.01
N ARG A 80 -47.04 -20.29 -9.42
CA ARG A 80 -48.45 -20.29 -9.86
C ARG A 80 -48.87 -19.01 -10.57
N GLU A 81 -48.03 -17.98 -10.58
CA GLU A 81 -48.31 -16.80 -11.39
C GLU A 81 -48.25 -17.18 -12.88
N PRO A 82 -49.35 -16.96 -13.64
CA PRO A 82 -49.35 -17.17 -15.07
C PRO A 82 -48.28 -16.26 -15.65
N ARG A 83 -47.27 -16.85 -16.28
CA ARG A 83 -46.27 -16.10 -17.03
C ARG A 83 -47.02 -15.29 -18.08
N ASP A 84 -47.03 -13.97 -17.92
CA ASP A 84 -47.52 -13.08 -18.96
C ASP A 84 -46.87 -13.49 -20.29
N PRO A 85 -47.64 -13.56 -21.39
CA PRO A 85 -47.10 -13.93 -22.68
C PRO A 85 -45.94 -13.00 -23.00
N VAL A 86 -44.74 -13.57 -23.04
CA VAL A 86 -43.50 -12.86 -23.32
C VAL A 86 -43.75 -12.04 -24.58
N LYS A 87 -43.82 -10.72 -24.41
CA LYS A 87 -43.84 -9.78 -25.54
C LYS A 87 -42.61 -10.13 -26.36
N VAL A 88 -42.86 -10.72 -27.53
CA VAL A 88 -41.84 -11.03 -28.52
C VAL A 88 -41.25 -9.69 -28.93
N LEU A 89 -40.18 -9.30 -28.26
CA LEU A 89 -39.34 -8.19 -28.69
C LEU A 89 -38.89 -8.53 -30.11
N PRO A 90 -39.02 -7.59 -31.07
CA PRO A 90 -38.60 -7.82 -32.44
C PRO A 90 -37.16 -8.30 -32.41
N GLN A 91 -36.93 -9.47 -33.02
CA GLN A 91 -35.59 -10.03 -33.13
C GLN A 91 -34.69 -8.95 -33.73
N PRO A 92 -33.56 -8.60 -33.09
CA PRO A 92 -32.59 -7.74 -33.73
C PRO A 92 -32.25 -8.38 -35.08
N PRO A 93 -32.14 -7.57 -36.16
CA PRO A 93 -31.76 -8.09 -37.46
C PRO A 93 -30.51 -8.93 -37.27
N SER A 94 -30.50 -10.12 -37.86
CA SER A 94 -29.43 -11.10 -37.81
C SER A 94 -28.14 -10.46 -38.34
N GLU A 95 -27.45 -9.72 -37.47
CA GLU A 95 -26.13 -9.20 -37.68
C GLU A 95 -25.24 -10.41 -37.88
N GLN A 96 -24.80 -10.59 -39.13
CA GLN A 96 -23.81 -11.58 -39.50
C GLN A 96 -22.55 -11.27 -38.70
N ILE A 97 -22.40 -11.93 -37.55
CA ILE A 97 -21.21 -11.85 -36.72
C ILE A 97 -20.05 -12.25 -37.60
N ARG A 98 -19.16 -11.29 -37.88
CA ARG A 98 -17.99 -11.53 -38.70
C ARG A 98 -17.14 -12.62 -38.03
N PRO A 99 -16.73 -13.68 -38.76
CA PRO A 99 -15.97 -14.80 -38.21
C PRO A 99 -14.73 -14.35 -37.41
N ASP A 100 -14.10 -13.25 -37.81
CA ASP A 100 -12.94 -12.63 -37.15
C ASP A 100 -13.18 -12.25 -35.67
N CYS A 101 -14.43 -12.01 -35.25
CA CYS A 101 -14.75 -11.64 -33.87
C CYS A 101 -14.74 -12.83 -32.90
N LEU A 102 -15.01 -14.04 -33.39
CA LEU A 102 -15.02 -15.24 -32.55
C LEU A 102 -13.59 -15.72 -32.25
N GLU A 103 -12.68 -15.64 -33.22
CA GLU A 103 -11.27 -16.01 -33.03
C GLU A 103 -10.59 -15.14 -31.96
N ARG A 104 -10.86 -13.82 -31.96
CA ARG A 104 -10.32 -12.91 -30.92
C ARG A 104 -10.80 -13.28 -29.52
N ARG A 105 -12.08 -13.63 -29.35
CA ARG A 105 -12.60 -14.05 -28.04
C ARG A 105 -11.98 -15.36 -27.56
N HIS A 106 -11.74 -16.31 -28.46
CA HIS A 106 -11.04 -17.55 -28.12
C HIS A 106 -9.58 -17.29 -27.74
N GLN A 107 -8.91 -16.37 -28.42
CA GLN A 107 -7.53 -15.99 -28.12
C GLN A 107 -7.41 -15.25 -26.77
N GLU A 108 -8.29 -14.28 -26.51
CA GLU A 108 -8.36 -13.57 -25.22
C GLU A 108 -8.67 -14.52 -24.06
N GLY A 109 -9.58 -15.47 -24.26
CA GLY A 109 -9.90 -16.50 -23.27
C GLY A 109 -8.72 -17.42 -22.97
N ALA A 110 -7.97 -17.83 -24.00
CA ALA A 110 -6.79 -18.66 -23.84
C ALA A 110 -5.65 -17.94 -23.09
N GLU A 111 -5.42 -16.65 -23.39
CA GLU A 111 -4.42 -15.84 -22.69
C GLU A 111 -4.80 -15.63 -21.21
N ALA A 112 -6.06 -15.31 -20.93
CA ALA A 112 -6.54 -15.16 -19.55
C ALA A 112 -6.43 -16.47 -18.75
N ALA A 113 -6.74 -17.61 -19.37
CA ALA A 113 -6.58 -18.93 -18.75
C ALA A 113 -5.10 -19.26 -18.49
N ALA A 114 -4.21 -18.95 -19.43
CA ALA A 114 -2.77 -19.13 -19.27
C ALA A 114 -2.20 -18.24 -18.14
N GLU A 115 -2.66 -17.00 -18.04
CA GLU A 115 -2.25 -16.09 -16.97
C GLU A 115 -2.76 -16.56 -15.60
N ALA A 116 -4.01 -17.03 -15.51
CA ALA A 116 -4.57 -17.59 -14.28
C ALA A 116 -3.78 -18.83 -13.82
N ALA A 117 -3.46 -19.74 -14.75
CA ALA A 117 -2.66 -20.94 -14.47
C ALA A 117 -1.23 -20.57 -14.02
N TYR A 118 -0.62 -19.55 -14.63
CA TYR A 118 0.67 -19.02 -14.20
C TYR A 118 0.60 -18.48 -12.76
N ARG A 119 -0.41 -17.65 -12.44
CA ARG A 119 -0.59 -17.08 -11.09
C ARG A 119 -0.78 -18.16 -10.03
N GLN A 120 -1.58 -19.20 -10.32
CA GLN A 120 -1.78 -20.33 -9.41
C GLN A 120 -0.47 -21.10 -9.16
N ARG A 121 0.25 -21.47 -10.23
CA ARG A 121 1.55 -22.16 -10.11
C ARG A 121 2.57 -21.32 -9.36
N HIS A 122 2.60 -20.02 -9.65
CA HIS A 122 3.46 -19.06 -8.98
C HIS A 122 3.19 -18.98 -7.48
N ALA A 123 1.91 -18.88 -7.08
CA ALA A 123 1.51 -18.84 -5.68
C ALA A 123 1.99 -20.09 -4.92
N LEU A 124 1.84 -21.28 -5.51
CA LEU A 124 2.33 -22.53 -4.92
C LEU A 124 3.86 -22.55 -4.78
N LEU A 125 4.59 -22.00 -5.75
CA LEU A 125 6.05 -21.92 -5.66
C LEU A 125 6.49 -20.93 -4.58
N VAL A 126 5.83 -19.78 -4.44
CA VAL A 126 6.08 -18.81 -3.36
C VAL A 126 5.82 -19.41 -1.99
N GLN A 127 4.73 -20.16 -1.83
CA GLN A 127 4.45 -20.93 -0.61
C GLN A 127 5.56 -21.96 -0.31
N ARG A 128 6.15 -22.56 -1.35
CA ARG A 128 7.29 -23.47 -1.26
C ARG A 128 8.66 -22.78 -1.16
N GLY A 129 8.69 -21.49 -0.81
CA GLY A 129 9.92 -20.73 -0.56
C GLY A 129 10.60 -20.16 -1.81
N LEU A 130 9.89 -20.08 -2.94
CA LEU A 130 10.39 -19.36 -4.11
C LEU A 130 10.46 -17.85 -3.83
N ARG A 131 11.55 -17.23 -4.25
CA ARG A 131 11.84 -15.80 -4.19
C ARG A 131 12.45 -15.37 -5.52
N TYR A 132 12.54 -14.07 -5.75
CA TYR A 132 13.13 -13.46 -6.94
C TYR A 132 14.34 -12.63 -6.56
N VAL A 133 15.38 -12.70 -7.38
CA VAL A 133 16.56 -11.84 -7.21
C VAL A 133 16.24 -10.43 -7.70
N SER A 134 16.41 -9.42 -6.85
CA SER A 134 16.27 -8.01 -7.17
C SER A 134 17.63 -7.34 -7.31
N ALA A 135 18.06 -7.15 -8.56
CA ALA A 135 19.35 -6.55 -8.88
C ALA A 135 19.25 -5.43 -9.95
N PRO A 136 18.62 -4.28 -9.64
CA PRO A 136 18.38 -3.23 -10.62
C PRO A 136 19.65 -2.56 -11.17
N LYS A 137 20.79 -2.70 -10.47
CA LYS A 137 22.06 -2.00 -10.79
C LYS A 137 23.16 -2.92 -11.33
N GLY A 138 22.82 -4.14 -11.75
CA GLY A 138 23.80 -5.10 -12.27
C GLY A 138 23.64 -6.48 -11.64
N PRO A 139 24.54 -7.44 -11.94
CA PRO A 139 24.46 -8.78 -11.39
C PRO A 139 24.75 -8.80 -9.88
N VAL A 140 24.11 -9.72 -9.16
CA VAL A 140 24.41 -9.94 -7.74
C VAL A 140 25.63 -10.85 -7.62
N THR A 141 26.66 -10.39 -6.91
CA THR A 141 27.79 -11.24 -6.51
C THR A 141 27.32 -12.21 -5.45
N ALA A 142 27.56 -13.49 -5.68
CA ALA A 142 27.11 -14.56 -4.81
C ALA A 142 28.34 -15.24 -4.17
N LEU A 143 28.24 -15.64 -2.90
CA LEU A 143 29.35 -16.22 -2.13
C LEU A 143 29.11 -17.72 -1.92
N THR A 144 30.13 -18.57 -2.09
CA THR A 144 30.02 -19.99 -1.70
C THR A 144 30.39 -20.18 -0.24
N ASP A 145 30.07 -21.36 0.32
CA ASP A 145 30.34 -21.70 1.73
C ASP A 145 31.83 -21.59 2.12
N GLY A 146 32.75 -21.60 1.15
CA GLY A 146 34.19 -21.43 1.37
C GLY A 146 34.70 -19.99 1.36
N CYS A 147 33.83 -18.97 1.39
CA CYS A 147 34.17 -17.54 1.30
C CYS A 147 34.97 -17.12 0.05
N MET A 148 35.19 -18.04 -0.89
CA MET A 148 35.74 -17.74 -2.21
C MET A 148 34.62 -17.13 -3.06
N GLU A 149 34.89 -16.00 -3.71
CA GLU A 149 33.95 -15.35 -4.63
C GLU A 149 33.61 -16.30 -5.79
N ALA A 150 32.54 -17.08 -5.65
CA ALA A 150 31.99 -17.82 -6.76
C ALA A 150 31.30 -16.82 -7.69
N LYS A 151 31.79 -16.69 -8.92
CA LYS A 151 31.19 -15.81 -9.95
C LYS A 151 29.88 -16.40 -10.51
N GLY A 152 28.97 -16.82 -9.64
CA GLY A 152 27.58 -17.07 -10.00
C GLY A 152 26.91 -15.72 -10.27
N ARG A 153 26.56 -15.44 -11.53
CA ARG A 153 25.99 -14.16 -11.94
C ARG A 153 24.46 -14.24 -11.91
N LEU A 154 23.85 -13.99 -10.74
CA LEU A 154 22.38 -13.99 -10.64
C LEU A 154 21.80 -12.73 -11.32
N ARG A 155 20.75 -12.91 -12.13
CA ARG A 155 20.09 -11.82 -12.86
C ARG A 155 18.85 -11.33 -12.12
N HIS A 156 18.51 -10.05 -12.30
CA HIS A 156 17.25 -9.51 -11.79
C HIS A 156 16.05 -10.30 -12.35
N GLY A 157 15.10 -10.65 -11.49
CA GLY A 157 13.93 -11.46 -11.83
C GLY A 157 14.19 -12.96 -11.93
N MET A 158 15.39 -13.44 -11.61
CA MET A 158 15.66 -14.87 -11.60
C MET A 158 14.97 -15.54 -10.39
N PRO A 159 14.18 -16.60 -10.59
CA PRO A 159 13.54 -17.33 -9.51
C PRO A 159 14.59 -18.18 -8.77
N VAL A 160 14.58 -18.10 -7.45
CA VAL A 160 15.50 -18.82 -6.56
C VAL A 160 14.73 -19.40 -5.37
N ARG A 161 15.18 -20.55 -4.85
CA ARG A 161 14.64 -21.14 -3.62
C ARG A 161 15.58 -20.82 -2.47
N GLN A 162 15.03 -20.28 -1.39
CA GLN A 162 15.79 -19.98 -0.19
C GLN A 162 15.98 -21.26 0.64
N LEU A 163 17.23 -21.63 0.91
CA LEU A 163 17.60 -22.83 1.66
C LEU A 163 17.87 -22.53 3.14
N ALA A 164 18.62 -21.46 3.42
CA ALA A 164 19.01 -21.08 4.77
C ALA A 164 19.19 -19.57 4.89
N VAL A 165 19.19 -19.06 6.12
CA VAL A 165 19.43 -17.65 6.44
C VAL A 165 20.51 -17.57 7.51
N SER A 166 21.51 -16.72 7.29
CA SER A 166 22.58 -16.43 8.24
C SER A 166 22.83 -14.92 8.26
N GLY A 167 22.35 -14.27 9.32
CA GLY A 167 22.43 -12.81 9.45
C GLY A 167 21.78 -12.06 8.28
N SER A 168 22.58 -11.23 7.60
CA SER A 168 22.14 -10.42 6.45
C SER A 168 22.18 -11.15 5.11
N HIS A 169 22.50 -12.45 5.11
CA HIS A 169 22.63 -13.25 3.90
C HIS A 169 21.65 -14.43 3.89
N SER A 170 21.20 -14.78 2.70
CA SER A 170 20.35 -15.93 2.43
C SER A 170 21.06 -16.86 1.46
N LYS A 171 21.13 -18.14 1.81
CA LYS A 171 21.62 -19.19 0.91
C LYS A 171 20.49 -19.57 -0.03
N VAL A 172 20.73 -19.45 -1.33
CA VAL A 172 19.72 -19.69 -2.36
C VAL A 172 20.21 -20.69 -3.40
N ILE A 173 19.29 -21.46 -3.95
CA ILE A 173 19.54 -22.37 -5.06
C ILE A 173 18.64 -21.99 -6.24
N TYR A 174 19.16 -22.07 -7.45
CA TYR A 174 18.39 -21.83 -8.68
C TYR A 174 18.43 -23.07 -9.57
N GLU A 175 17.46 -23.16 -10.48
CA GLU A 175 17.26 -24.35 -11.30
C GLU A 175 18.53 -24.68 -12.11
N GLY A 176 19.02 -25.92 -11.96
CA GLY A 176 20.23 -26.41 -12.62
C GLY A 176 21.53 -26.28 -11.83
N GLN A 177 21.54 -25.66 -10.65
CA GLN A 177 22.68 -25.72 -9.73
C GLN A 177 22.38 -26.59 -8.52
N LEU A 178 23.36 -27.41 -8.12
CA LEU A 178 23.29 -28.28 -6.95
C LEU A 178 23.83 -27.59 -5.69
N GLU A 179 24.77 -26.66 -5.86
CA GLU A 179 25.34 -25.91 -4.74
C GLU A 179 24.56 -24.61 -4.49
N GLY A 180 24.19 -24.39 -3.23
CA GLY A 180 23.55 -23.15 -2.81
C GLY A 180 24.57 -22.01 -2.72
N VAL A 181 24.17 -20.82 -3.17
CA VAL A 181 25.01 -19.63 -3.13
C VAL A 181 24.42 -18.59 -2.18
N TRP A 182 25.25 -17.91 -1.41
CA TRP A 182 24.84 -16.87 -0.48
C TRP A 182 24.71 -15.53 -1.20
N ILE A 183 23.58 -14.85 -0.98
CA ILE A 183 23.35 -13.48 -1.43
C ILE A 183 22.82 -12.63 -0.29
N PRO A 184 22.97 -11.29 -0.34
CA PRO A 184 22.32 -10.42 0.62
C PRO A 184 20.80 -10.64 0.63
N SER A 185 20.21 -10.81 1.82
CA SER A 185 18.77 -11.04 1.98
C SER A 185 17.93 -9.87 1.42
N SER A 186 18.50 -8.67 1.36
CA SER A 186 17.89 -7.48 0.74
C SER A 186 17.73 -7.59 -0.79
N CYS A 187 18.42 -8.54 -1.43
CA CYS A 187 18.27 -8.82 -2.86
C CYS A 187 17.16 -9.84 -3.15
N LEU A 188 16.40 -10.31 -2.15
CA LEU A 188 15.30 -11.25 -2.36
C LEU A 188 13.94 -10.54 -2.29
N MET A 189 13.08 -10.79 -3.29
CA MET A 189 11.70 -10.33 -3.33
C MET A 189 10.74 -11.51 -3.39
N ILE A 190 9.56 -11.35 -2.79
CA ILE A 190 8.49 -12.36 -2.84
C ILE A 190 7.77 -12.30 -4.19
N GLU A 191 7.61 -11.10 -4.73
CA GLU A 191 6.90 -10.88 -5.99
C GLU A 191 7.86 -10.87 -7.19
N PRO A 192 7.44 -11.44 -8.34
CA PRO A 192 8.21 -11.35 -9.56
C PRO A 192 8.27 -9.87 -9.96
N PRO A 193 9.45 -9.33 -10.29
CA PRO A 193 9.51 -7.97 -10.80
C PRO A 193 8.64 -7.89 -12.05
N SER A 194 7.63 -7.02 -12.01
CA SER A 194 6.67 -6.87 -13.09
C SER A 194 7.44 -6.59 -14.38
N ARG A 195 7.32 -7.50 -15.36
CA ARG A 195 8.03 -7.43 -16.65
C ARG A 195 7.71 -6.18 -17.48
N LEU A 196 6.78 -5.35 -17.01
CA LEU A 196 6.16 -4.27 -17.79
C LEU A 196 6.89 -2.93 -17.76
N VAL A 197 8.04 -2.80 -17.09
CA VAL A 197 8.76 -1.52 -17.03
C VAL A 197 10.22 -1.73 -17.38
N THR A 198 10.68 -1.13 -18.48
CA THR A 198 12.06 -1.06 -19.00
C THR A 198 12.53 -2.07 -20.05
N ALA A 199 11.83 -2.14 -21.18
CA ALA A 199 12.57 -2.15 -22.45
C ALA A 199 12.77 -0.69 -22.88
N LYS A 200 13.86 -0.04 -22.44
CA LYS A 200 14.35 1.16 -23.14
C LYS A 200 14.82 0.67 -24.52
N PRO A 201 14.26 1.17 -25.65
CA PRO A 201 14.77 0.81 -26.96
C PRO A 201 16.25 1.19 -27.04
N CYS A 202 17.10 0.18 -27.22
CA CYS A 202 18.51 0.35 -27.52
C CYS A 202 18.62 1.18 -28.80
N GLN A 203 19.29 2.33 -28.72
CA GLN A 203 19.56 3.19 -29.86
C GLN A 203 20.52 2.46 -30.80
N THR A 204 19.99 1.84 -31.84
CA THR A 204 20.78 1.46 -33.00
C THR A 204 20.89 2.69 -33.89
N THR A 205 22.10 3.22 -33.99
CA THR A 205 22.49 4.27 -34.92
C THR A 205 22.22 3.80 -36.36
N GLY A 206 21.29 4.46 -37.06
CA GLY A 206 21.06 4.14 -38.46
C GLY A 206 19.89 4.88 -39.10
N LEU A 207 20.20 6.04 -39.70
CA LEU A 207 19.54 6.65 -40.86
C LEU A 207 18.03 6.97 -40.78
N ARG A 208 17.80 8.28 -40.56
CA ARG A 208 16.82 9.17 -41.23
C ARG A 208 15.73 8.50 -42.06
N THR A 209 14.53 8.46 -41.48
CA THR A 209 13.32 8.96 -42.15
C THR A 209 12.51 9.73 -41.13
N ALA A 210 12.29 11.02 -41.39
CA ALA A 210 11.42 11.87 -40.60
C ALA A 210 9.99 11.31 -40.63
N ARG A 211 9.56 10.66 -39.55
CA ARG A 211 8.15 10.50 -39.22
C ARG A 211 7.86 11.42 -38.05
N LEU A 212 7.06 12.45 -38.32
CA LEU A 212 6.33 13.22 -37.32
C LEU A 212 5.62 12.23 -36.41
N ALA A 213 6.16 12.03 -35.21
CA ALA A 213 5.53 11.25 -34.17
C ALA A 213 4.39 12.10 -33.62
N GLU A 214 3.17 11.75 -33.99
CA GLU A 214 1.96 12.32 -33.40
C GLU A 214 1.99 12.06 -31.88
N PRO A 215 1.75 13.09 -31.05
CA PRO A 215 1.64 12.90 -29.62
C PRO A 215 0.47 11.94 -29.36
N LYS A 216 0.75 10.82 -28.68
CA LYS A 216 -0.28 9.88 -28.22
C LYS A 216 -1.26 10.65 -27.34
N ALA A 217 -2.40 10.99 -27.92
CA ALA A 217 -3.56 11.52 -27.24
C ALA A 217 -3.87 10.58 -26.07
N GLN A 218 -3.75 11.09 -24.85
CA GLN A 218 -4.24 10.43 -23.66
C GLN A 218 -5.76 10.33 -23.82
N GLN A 219 -6.18 9.14 -24.21
CA GLN A 219 -7.54 8.78 -24.54
C GLN A 219 -8.39 8.91 -23.27
N GLY A 220 -9.48 9.67 -23.41
CA GLY A 220 -10.46 10.06 -22.39
C GLY A 220 -10.53 9.18 -21.15
N ARG A 221 -9.85 9.63 -20.09
CA ARG A 221 -10.35 9.38 -18.74
C ARG A 221 -11.51 10.35 -18.59
N SER A 222 -12.72 9.80 -18.49
CA SER A 222 -13.93 10.53 -18.15
C SER A 222 -13.58 11.58 -17.10
N GLU A 223 -14.05 12.81 -17.31
CA GLU A 223 -14.12 13.86 -16.29
C GLU A 223 -14.98 13.30 -15.15
N GLU A 224 -14.40 12.41 -14.35
CA GLU A 224 -14.97 11.87 -13.12
C GLU A 224 -15.17 13.11 -12.25
N GLU A 225 -16.43 13.48 -12.05
CA GLU A 225 -16.92 14.58 -11.26
C GLU A 225 -15.95 14.85 -10.09
N GLU A 226 -15.12 15.89 -10.24
CA GLU A 226 -14.23 16.31 -9.17
C GLU A 226 -15.15 16.75 -8.03
N GLU A 227 -15.29 15.89 -7.01
CA GLU A 227 -16.13 16.13 -5.84
C GLU A 227 -15.76 17.53 -5.29
N GLU A 228 -16.67 18.49 -5.47
CA GLU A 228 -16.42 19.90 -5.17
C GLU A 228 -16.30 20.05 -3.65
N VAL A 229 -15.07 20.14 -3.17
CA VAL A 229 -14.79 20.32 -1.74
C VAL A 229 -15.12 21.76 -1.36
N ASP A 230 -15.93 21.93 -0.31
CA ASP A 230 -16.27 23.24 0.25
C ASP A 230 -14.99 24.03 0.57
N PRO A 231 -14.74 25.18 -0.10
CA PRO A 231 -13.53 25.96 0.10
C PRO A 231 -13.38 26.49 1.53
N ALA A 232 -14.47 26.55 2.31
CA ALA A 232 -14.41 26.96 3.72
C ALA A 232 -13.68 25.94 4.63
N LEU A 233 -13.50 24.70 4.18
CA LEU A 233 -12.76 23.67 4.91
C LEU A 233 -11.26 23.69 4.62
N LEU A 234 -10.87 24.31 3.52
CA LEU A 234 -9.48 24.35 3.11
C LEU A 234 -8.75 25.46 3.88
N PRO A 235 -7.45 25.27 4.20
CA PRO A 235 -6.65 26.36 4.72
C PRO A 235 -6.56 27.49 3.68
N ALA A 236 -6.26 28.71 4.14
CA ALA A 236 -6.02 29.83 3.25
C ALA A 236 -4.94 29.49 2.21
N ASP A 237 -5.29 29.61 0.93
CA ASP A 237 -4.41 29.28 -0.18
C ASP A 237 -3.29 30.31 -0.34
N ALA A 238 -2.21 29.92 -1.00
CA ALA A 238 -1.14 30.84 -1.34
C ALA A 238 -1.61 31.85 -2.42
N PRO A 239 -1.16 33.12 -2.34
CA PRO A 239 -1.54 34.13 -3.33
C PRO A 239 -1.17 33.66 -4.75
N PRO A 240 -1.91 34.09 -5.79
CA PRO A 240 -1.78 33.56 -7.15
C PRO A 240 -0.36 33.70 -7.72
N ASP A 241 0.37 34.74 -7.32
CA ASP A 241 1.75 35.01 -7.78
C ASP A 241 2.83 34.33 -6.91
N HIS A 242 2.44 33.48 -5.97
CA HIS A 242 3.39 32.83 -5.06
C HIS A 242 4.17 31.69 -5.73
N ILE A 243 5.46 31.56 -5.40
CA ILE A 243 6.37 30.51 -5.92
C ILE A 243 5.84 29.09 -5.64
N ALA A 244 5.02 28.93 -4.60
CA ALA A 244 4.38 27.67 -4.23
C ALA A 244 3.57 27.06 -5.39
N HIS A 245 2.88 27.87 -6.21
CA HIS A 245 2.13 27.39 -7.38
C HIS A 245 3.04 26.73 -8.42
N ALA A 246 4.24 27.26 -8.64
CA ALA A 246 5.22 26.69 -9.58
C ALA A 246 5.96 25.47 -9.01
N ARG A 247 6.11 25.39 -7.68
CA ARG A 247 6.91 24.36 -6.99
C ARG A 247 6.09 23.11 -6.65
N CYS A 248 4.82 23.26 -6.33
CA CYS A 248 3.93 22.13 -6.07
C CYS A 248 3.54 21.45 -7.39
N ARG A 249 3.96 20.20 -7.59
CA ARG A 249 3.67 19.44 -8.81
C ARG A 249 2.75 18.27 -8.53
N PHE A 250 1.66 18.18 -9.28
CA PHE A 250 0.74 17.05 -9.25
C PHE A 250 1.29 15.87 -10.07
N ASN A 251 1.31 14.69 -9.46
CA ASN A 251 1.72 13.43 -10.07
C ASN A 251 0.52 12.48 -10.11
N GLY A 252 -0.19 12.45 -11.25
CA GLY A 252 -1.38 11.61 -11.47
C GLY A 252 -1.08 10.17 -11.91
N THR A 253 0.19 9.82 -12.16
CA THR A 253 0.58 8.49 -12.68
C THR A 253 0.65 7.40 -11.62
N HIS A 254 0.61 7.77 -10.34
CA HIS A 254 0.64 6.82 -9.23
C HIS A 254 -0.75 6.28 -8.91
N GLN A 255 -0.81 5.06 -8.34
CA GLN A 255 -2.07 4.45 -7.86
C GLN A 255 -2.81 5.35 -6.86
N ASN A 256 -2.06 6.14 -6.08
CA ASN A 256 -2.59 7.22 -5.26
C ASN A 256 -2.02 8.56 -5.79
N PRO A 257 -2.80 9.33 -6.58
CA PRO A 257 -2.36 10.62 -7.08
C PRO A 257 -1.91 11.53 -5.94
N LEU A 258 -0.81 12.25 -6.12
CA LEU A 258 -0.21 13.06 -5.07
C LEU A 258 0.36 14.38 -5.60
N VAL A 259 0.40 15.39 -4.75
CA VAL A 259 1.11 16.64 -4.99
C VAL A 259 2.40 16.61 -4.19
N SER A 260 3.54 16.80 -4.86
CA SER A 260 4.85 16.76 -4.21
C SER A 260 5.65 18.02 -4.50
N PHE A 261 6.51 18.38 -3.54
CA PHE A 261 7.49 19.45 -3.70
C PHE A 261 8.72 19.18 -2.83
N ARG A 262 9.76 19.99 -3.02
CA ARG A 262 10.95 20.01 -2.17
C ARG A 262 11.20 21.43 -1.67
N PHE A 263 11.37 21.59 -0.36
CA PHE A 263 11.71 22.84 0.30
C PHE A 263 13.06 22.64 1.00
N ASP A 264 14.09 23.39 0.61
CA ASP A 264 15.46 23.26 1.15
C ASP A 264 16.00 21.81 1.20
N GLY A 265 15.71 21.04 0.15
CA GLY A 265 16.10 19.63 0.04
C GLY A 265 15.21 18.65 0.79
N ILE A 266 14.28 19.12 1.62
CA ILE A 266 13.30 18.30 2.34
C ILE A 266 12.15 17.94 1.40
N PRO A 267 11.90 16.65 1.10
CA PRO A 267 10.75 16.23 0.31
C PRO A 267 9.47 16.28 1.15
N PHE A 268 8.40 16.82 0.56
CA PHE A 268 7.07 16.86 1.17
C PHE A 268 5.99 16.48 0.16
N GLN A 269 4.90 15.87 0.64
CA GLN A 269 3.81 15.41 -0.19
C GLN A 269 2.44 15.47 0.50
N THR A 270 1.42 15.74 -0.29
CA THR A 270 -0.02 15.61 0.03
C THR A 270 -0.65 14.63 -0.96
N THR A 271 -1.65 13.85 -0.53
CA THR A 271 -2.27 12.81 -1.38
C THR A 271 -3.72 13.15 -1.68
N VAL A 272 -4.16 12.88 -2.91
CA VAL A 272 -5.55 13.09 -3.32
C VAL A 272 -6.48 12.15 -2.55
N GLY A 273 -6.04 10.92 -2.26
CA GLY A 273 -6.85 9.99 -1.46
C GLY A 273 -7.22 10.50 -0.05
N ALA A 274 -6.37 11.30 0.59
CA ALA A 274 -6.65 11.88 1.91
C ALA A 274 -7.56 13.12 1.84
N THR A 275 -7.54 13.83 0.72
CA THR A 275 -8.23 15.12 0.52
C THR A 275 -9.48 15.00 -0.34
N ARG A 276 -9.69 13.85 -0.99
CA ARG A 276 -10.74 13.49 -1.95
C ARG A 276 -10.81 14.33 -3.23
N SER A 277 -10.14 15.48 -3.27
CA SER A 277 -10.07 16.34 -4.45
C SER A 277 -8.63 16.73 -4.77
N ARG A 278 -8.31 16.79 -6.06
CA ARG A 278 -7.02 17.26 -6.55
C ARG A 278 -6.75 18.70 -6.11
N ARG A 279 -7.74 19.58 -6.28
CA ARG A 279 -7.64 21.00 -5.90
C ARG A 279 -7.34 21.15 -4.41
N ALA A 280 -8.02 20.38 -3.56
CA ALA A 280 -7.78 20.36 -2.11
C ALA A 280 -6.35 19.93 -1.76
N ALA A 281 -5.82 18.88 -2.41
CA ALA A 281 -4.43 18.44 -2.23
C ALA A 281 -3.41 19.53 -2.60
N GLU A 282 -3.64 20.25 -3.69
CA GLU A 282 -2.78 21.34 -4.15
C GLU A 282 -2.82 22.54 -3.19
N VAL A 283 -4.01 22.96 -2.73
CA VAL A 283 -4.17 24.06 -1.74
C VAL A 283 -3.44 23.74 -0.43
N ILE A 284 -3.62 22.53 0.11
CA ILE A 284 -2.94 22.11 1.34
C ILE A 284 -1.42 22.06 1.13
N ALA A 285 -0.94 21.59 -0.02
CA ALA A 285 0.49 21.58 -0.33
C ALA A 285 1.08 23.01 -0.38
N ARG A 286 0.37 23.96 -0.99
CA ARG A 286 0.79 25.37 -1.03
C ARG A 286 0.73 26.05 0.33
N ALA A 287 -0.27 25.75 1.14
CA ALA A 287 -0.34 26.22 2.52
C ALA A 287 0.84 25.69 3.37
N CYS A 288 1.21 24.41 3.19
CA CYS A 288 2.39 23.82 3.83
C CYS A 288 3.70 24.50 3.39
N TRP A 289 3.81 24.90 2.12
CA TRP A 289 4.95 25.68 1.62
C TRP A 289 5.10 27.01 2.36
N LEU A 290 4.01 27.77 2.54
CA LEU A 290 4.03 29.03 3.28
C LEU A 290 4.42 28.87 4.75
N ARG A 291 4.12 27.72 5.36
CA ARG A 291 4.56 27.41 6.74
C ARG A 291 6.05 27.12 6.80
N PHE A 292 6.60 26.42 5.81
CA PHE A 292 8.04 26.24 5.70
C PHE A 292 8.78 27.58 5.55
N GLU A 293 8.27 28.50 4.74
CA GLU A 293 8.85 29.86 4.61
C GLU A 293 8.80 30.67 5.91
N LYS A 294 7.83 30.39 6.78
CA LYS A 294 7.77 30.95 8.14
C LYS A 294 8.75 30.30 9.12
N GLY A 295 9.60 29.38 8.67
CA GLY A 295 10.59 28.70 9.49
C GLY A 295 10.02 27.55 10.33
N TRP A 296 8.82 27.04 10.01
CA TRP A 296 8.26 25.88 10.71
C TRP A 296 9.10 24.63 10.43
N SER A 297 9.28 23.82 11.47
CA SER A 297 9.94 22.52 11.34
C SER A 297 9.08 21.55 10.52
N LYS A 298 9.73 20.52 9.96
CA LYS A 298 9.03 19.49 9.17
C LYS A 298 7.89 18.82 9.95
N ASP A 299 8.10 18.58 11.24
CA ASP A 299 7.13 17.89 12.09
C ASP A 299 5.91 18.78 12.37
N GLU A 300 6.10 20.08 12.58
CA GLU A 300 4.99 21.04 12.72
C GLU A 300 4.17 21.17 11.43
N VAL A 301 4.83 21.19 10.27
CA VAL A 301 4.12 21.23 8.98
C VAL A 301 3.38 19.91 8.71
N LEU A 302 3.92 18.77 9.15
CA LEU A 302 3.22 17.48 9.06
C LEU A 302 1.98 17.46 9.96
N ASN A 303 2.07 18.01 11.17
CA ASN A 303 0.92 18.12 12.07
C ASN A 303 -0.16 19.03 11.47
N PHE A 304 0.22 20.20 10.97
CA PHE A 304 -0.69 21.12 10.27
C PHE A 304 -1.40 20.45 9.08
N ARG A 305 -0.67 19.65 8.30
CA ARG A 305 -1.26 18.88 7.19
C ARG A 305 -2.30 17.86 7.71
N ASN A 306 -2.00 17.15 8.79
CA ASN A 306 -2.92 16.15 9.34
C ASN A 306 -4.18 16.81 9.90
N GLU A 307 -4.07 17.97 10.57
CA GLU A 307 -5.21 18.78 11.00
C GLU A 307 -6.11 19.16 9.82
N CYS A 308 -5.52 19.58 8.69
CA CYS A 308 -6.27 19.86 7.47
C CYS A 308 -7.02 18.63 6.95
N TYR A 309 -6.40 17.44 7.00
CA TYR A 309 -7.06 16.19 6.61
C TYR A 309 -8.23 15.84 7.54
N ASP A 310 -8.08 16.07 8.84
CA ASP A 310 -9.12 15.75 9.80
C ASP A 310 -10.31 16.71 9.70
N HIS A 311 -10.07 17.98 9.36
CA HIS A 311 -11.11 18.95 9.02
C HIS A 311 -11.90 18.53 7.76
N LEU A 312 -11.23 17.98 6.75
CA LEU A 312 -11.89 17.44 5.55
C LEU A 312 -12.71 16.19 5.84
N LYS A 313 -12.23 15.31 6.73
CA LYS A 313 -12.94 14.07 7.09
C LYS A 313 -14.21 14.34 7.89
N SER A 314 -14.16 15.26 8.85
CA SER A 314 -15.25 15.50 9.81
C SER A 314 -16.53 16.03 9.16
N ARG A 315 -16.40 16.77 8.06
CA ARG A 315 -17.53 17.39 7.35
C ARG A 315 -17.99 16.63 6.12
N SER A 316 -17.28 15.59 5.71
CA SER A 316 -17.83 14.70 4.69
C SER A 316 -19.10 14.08 5.26
N PRO A 317 -20.28 14.24 4.61
CA PRO A 317 -21.52 13.66 5.12
C PRO A 317 -21.21 12.20 5.37
N ALA A 318 -21.34 11.78 6.63
CA ALA A 318 -20.98 10.43 7.06
C ALA A 318 -21.54 9.49 6.00
N LYS A 319 -20.64 8.82 5.25
CA LYS A 319 -21.03 7.91 4.17
C LYS A 319 -22.12 7.07 4.78
N ARG A 320 -23.37 7.24 4.32
CA ARG A 320 -24.54 6.55 4.90
C ARG A 320 -24.05 5.13 5.13
N PRO A 321 -24.06 4.63 6.39
CA PRO A 321 -23.48 3.33 6.68
C PRO A 321 -24.02 2.42 5.60
N ARG A 322 -23.13 1.88 4.77
CA ARG A 322 -23.51 1.04 3.64
C ARG A 322 -24.30 -0.08 4.31
N ILE A 323 -25.63 0.00 4.26
CA ILE A 323 -26.51 -0.96 4.90
C ILE A 323 -26.11 -2.26 4.23
N GLU A 324 -25.33 -3.08 4.93
CA GLU A 324 -25.00 -4.42 4.48
C GLU A 324 -26.30 -5.20 4.60
N ILE A 325 -27.14 -5.10 3.57
CA ILE A 325 -28.32 -5.94 3.41
C ILE A 325 -27.79 -7.36 3.25
N GLY A 326 -27.60 -8.09 4.35
CA GLY A 326 -27.30 -9.52 4.30
C GLY A 326 -26.37 -10.09 5.36
N LYS A 327 -25.78 -9.32 6.28
CA LYS A 327 -25.00 -9.91 7.37
C LYS A 327 -25.78 -9.87 8.68
N VAL A 328 -26.67 -10.85 8.84
CA VAL A 328 -27.23 -11.22 10.15
C VAL A 328 -26.04 -11.69 11.01
N CYS A 329 -25.65 -10.86 11.97
CA CYS A 329 -24.73 -11.31 13.02
C CYS A 329 -25.47 -12.32 13.88
N VAL A 330 -25.15 -13.60 13.73
CA VAL A 330 -25.45 -14.60 14.75
C VAL A 330 -24.51 -14.31 15.93
N PRO A 331 -25.00 -14.01 17.14
CA PRO A 331 -24.13 -13.83 18.29
C PRO A 331 -23.42 -15.16 18.60
N GLU A 332 -22.09 -15.15 18.59
CA GLU A 332 -21.30 -16.29 19.09
C GLU A 332 -21.54 -16.44 20.59
N THR A 333 -22.10 -17.58 20.96
CA THR A 333 -22.31 -18.02 22.35
C THR A 333 -20.95 -18.21 23.04
N PRO A 334 -20.70 -17.61 24.21
CA PRO A 334 -19.45 -17.82 24.92
C PRO A 334 -19.34 -19.26 25.47
N PRO A 335 -18.14 -19.85 25.48
CA PRO A 335 -17.92 -21.21 25.98
C PRO A 335 -18.21 -21.27 27.48
N ALA A 336 -19.09 -22.18 27.87
CA ALA A 336 -19.49 -22.44 29.24
C ALA A 336 -18.26 -22.72 30.14
N THR A 337 -17.94 -21.76 31.01
CA THR A 337 -17.00 -21.96 32.11
C THR A 337 -17.67 -22.83 33.18
N HIS A 338 -17.15 -24.04 33.32
CA HIS A 338 -17.44 -25.01 34.37
C HIS A 338 -17.23 -24.37 35.76
N LEU A 339 -18.33 -24.13 36.48
CA LEU A 339 -18.30 -23.79 37.92
C LEU A 339 -17.87 -25.03 38.70
N LEU A 340 -16.71 -24.96 39.35
CA LEU A 340 -16.32 -25.90 40.40
C LEU A 340 -16.80 -25.36 41.74
N GLU A 341 -17.71 -26.10 42.37
CA GLU A 341 -18.17 -25.91 43.74
C GLU A 341 -17.02 -26.17 44.73
N SER A 342 -16.81 -25.25 45.66
CA SER A 342 -15.94 -25.44 46.82
C SER A 342 -16.77 -25.84 48.03
N PRO A 343 -16.39 -26.89 48.79
CA PRO A 343 -17.11 -27.29 49.98
C PRO A 343 -16.80 -26.38 51.18
N LEU A 344 -17.86 -26.10 51.93
CA LEU A 344 -17.84 -25.48 53.25
C LEU A 344 -17.06 -26.37 54.24
N THR A 345 -16.16 -25.78 55.01
CA THR A 345 -15.71 -26.35 56.28
C THR A 345 -15.89 -25.33 57.40
N SER A 346 -16.67 -25.74 58.40
CA SER A 346 -16.95 -25.02 59.63
C SER A 346 -15.86 -25.20 60.68
N SER A 347 -15.92 -24.29 61.66
CA SER A 347 -15.49 -24.41 63.07
C SER A 347 -14.04 -24.09 63.41
#